data_AF-A0A847ETN2-F1
#
_entry.id   AF-A0A847ETN2-F1
#
_cell.length_a   1.000
_cell.length_b   1.000
_cell.length_c   1.000
_cell.angle_alpha   90.00
_cell.angle_beta   90.00
_cell.angle_gamma   90.00
#
_symmetry.space_group_name_H-M   'P 1'
#
loop_
_entity.id
_entity.type
_entity.pdbx_description
1 polymer ?
#
loop_
_entity_poly.entity_id
_entity_poly.type
_entity_poly.pdbx_seq_one_letter_code
_entity_poly.pdbx_strand_id
1 'polypeptide(L)'
;MENSTAQNTTVAYPDFAQSAPAVTPVIDTSQQGVIPPVVQTTPPPTEPLANVSQPVATVQPTPVIEPNLDELINIQEALPINNPNSETPLKGIVDNSLQDIIPGDKIPKAMIRNPKARNLSQPIDVDGDGQTTPAITKLSNTTKIDEMLRYAIEHNASDLHITAGYPPIVRIDGELMEISESIITPEEAEEIILPVLSEEKRELLEVNREVDLAYYHEGDLPSRFRINAYYTMKNMAAAFRLIPSRVRTLDELFLPNIYHELAKLKQGFILVTGPTGHGKSTTLAAILEEINTTRFAHIVTIEDPIEYVFEGKKSLIDQREMNDDTHSWPIALRSALRQDPDVILVGEMRDYETIASAIT
;
A
#
# COMPACT_ATOMS: atom_id res chain seq x y z
N MET A 1 -49.16 -32.61 14.21
CA MET A 1 -49.89 -32.86 12.96
C MET A 1 -49.92 -31.52 12.24
N GLU A 2 -49.28 -31.26 11.10
CA GLU A 2 -48.55 -32.03 10.10
C GLU A 2 -47.55 -31.08 9.42
N ASN A 3 -46.43 -31.65 8.98
CA ASN A 3 -45.44 -31.04 8.08
C ASN A 3 -46.05 -30.81 6.69
N SER A 4 -45.59 -29.76 5.99
CA SER A 4 -45.19 -29.89 4.57
C SER A 4 -44.49 -28.61 4.09
N THR A 5 -43.15 -28.61 4.05
CA THR A 5 -42.29 -28.78 2.85
C THR A 5 -42.03 -27.48 2.09
N ALA A 6 -40.84 -26.92 2.33
CA ALA A 6 -40.25 -25.85 1.55
C ALA A 6 -39.96 -26.33 0.11
N GLN A 7 -40.42 -25.58 -0.89
CA GLN A 7 -40.02 -25.78 -2.27
C GLN A 7 -38.70 -25.05 -2.51
N ASN A 8 -37.68 -25.85 -2.82
CA ASN A 8 -36.35 -25.42 -3.22
C ASN A 8 -36.36 -25.18 -4.74
N THR A 9 -36.34 -23.93 -5.17
CA THR A 9 -36.32 -23.58 -6.61
C THR A 9 -34.87 -23.54 -7.08
N THR A 10 -34.40 -24.64 -7.65
CA THR A 10 -33.12 -24.72 -8.36
C THR A 10 -33.26 -24.06 -9.73
N VAL A 11 -32.54 -22.97 -9.98
CA VAL A 11 -32.42 -22.36 -11.31
C VAL A 11 -31.40 -23.19 -12.12
N ALA A 12 -31.86 -23.82 -13.20
CA ALA A 12 -31.01 -24.55 -14.13
C ALA A 12 -30.42 -23.59 -15.18
N TYR A 13 -29.10 -23.66 -15.38
CA TYR A 13 -28.40 -22.96 -16.48
C TYR A 13 -28.48 -23.80 -17.77
N PRO A 14 -28.64 -23.18 -18.96
CA PRO A 14 -28.63 -23.91 -20.22
C PRO A 14 -27.22 -24.37 -20.60
N ASP A 15 -27.16 -25.60 -21.10
CA ASP A 15 -25.97 -26.31 -21.56
C ASP A 15 -25.55 -25.79 -22.95
N PHE A 16 -24.44 -25.05 -23.03
CA PHE A 16 -23.90 -24.54 -24.30
C PHE A 16 -22.96 -25.58 -24.93
N ALA A 17 -23.56 -26.61 -25.52
CA ALA A 17 -22.85 -27.50 -26.42
C ALA A 17 -23.66 -27.69 -27.72
N GLN A 18 -23.11 -27.11 -28.80
CA GLN A 18 -23.15 -27.54 -30.22
C GLN A 18 -23.61 -26.46 -31.21
N SER A 19 -22.66 -26.05 -32.06
CA SER A 19 -22.68 -26.18 -33.54
C SER A 19 -22.03 -24.95 -34.22
N ALA A 20 -20.73 -25.05 -34.51
CA ALA A 20 -20.06 -24.18 -35.47
C ALA A 20 -20.08 -24.87 -36.85
N PRO A 21 -20.42 -24.19 -37.95
CA PRO A 21 -20.41 -24.78 -39.28
C PRO A 21 -18.97 -24.96 -39.80
N ALA A 22 -18.73 -26.10 -40.44
CA ALA A 22 -17.44 -26.44 -41.04
C ALA A 22 -17.12 -25.54 -42.24
N VAL A 23 -15.98 -24.86 -42.20
CA VAL A 23 -15.39 -24.15 -43.33
C VAL A 23 -14.34 -25.06 -43.97
N THR A 24 -14.60 -25.51 -45.19
CA THR A 24 -13.66 -26.28 -46.02
C THR A 24 -12.62 -25.34 -46.61
N PRO A 25 -11.31 -25.59 -46.49
CA PRO A 25 -10.31 -24.82 -47.22
C PRO A 25 -10.19 -25.33 -48.66
N VAL A 26 -10.29 -24.40 -49.62
CA VAL A 26 -9.90 -24.61 -51.02
C VAL A 26 -8.38 -24.50 -51.09
N ILE A 27 -7.70 -25.58 -51.46
CA ILE A 27 -6.25 -25.59 -51.70
C ILE A 27 -6.04 -25.38 -53.20
N ASP A 28 -5.44 -24.24 -53.55
CA ASP A 28 -4.90 -23.93 -54.88
C ASP A 28 -3.59 -24.71 -55.08
N THR A 29 -3.61 -25.69 -55.98
CA THR A 29 -2.43 -26.44 -56.42
C THR A 29 -1.70 -25.68 -57.52
N SER A 30 -0.94 -24.65 -57.16
CA SER A 30 0.05 -24.07 -58.05
C SER A 30 1.15 -23.34 -57.28
N GLN A 31 2.14 -24.08 -56.78
CA GLN A 31 3.57 -23.75 -56.93
C GLN A 31 4.45 -24.79 -56.22
N GLN A 32 5.30 -25.43 -57.01
CA GLN A 32 6.36 -26.31 -56.57
C GLN A 32 7.49 -25.48 -55.94
N GLY A 33 7.74 -25.70 -54.65
CA GLY A 33 8.94 -25.24 -53.94
C GLY A 33 9.56 -26.43 -53.20
N VAL A 34 10.81 -26.74 -53.53
CA VAL A 34 11.59 -27.85 -52.96
C VAL A 34 11.82 -27.60 -51.46
N ILE A 35 11.40 -28.54 -50.62
CA ILE A 35 11.67 -28.55 -49.17
C ILE A 35 13.01 -29.29 -48.95
N PRO A 36 14.02 -28.70 -48.29
CA PRO A 36 15.23 -29.43 -47.90
C PRO A 36 14.94 -30.39 -46.74
N PRO A 37 15.71 -31.47 -46.56
CA PRO A 37 15.42 -32.48 -45.53
C PRO A 37 15.57 -31.88 -44.13
N VAL A 38 14.65 -32.27 -43.25
CA VAL A 38 14.68 -31.97 -41.81
C VAL A 38 15.90 -32.65 -41.19
N VAL A 39 16.86 -31.86 -40.72
CA VAL A 39 17.97 -32.34 -39.87
C VAL A 39 17.40 -32.57 -38.48
N GLN A 40 17.33 -33.83 -38.05
CA GLN A 40 17.11 -34.17 -36.64
C GLN A 40 18.34 -33.75 -35.84
N THR A 41 18.20 -32.76 -34.97
CA THR A 41 19.22 -32.43 -33.98
C THR A 41 19.00 -33.32 -32.75
N THR A 42 19.90 -34.28 -32.55
CA THR A 42 20.05 -34.97 -31.26
C THR A 42 20.55 -33.99 -30.21
N PRO A 43 20.05 -34.04 -28.96
CA PRO A 43 20.61 -33.23 -27.88
C PRO A 43 22.07 -33.63 -27.62
N PRO A 44 22.94 -32.68 -27.22
CA PRO A 44 24.34 -32.98 -26.94
C PRO A 44 24.46 -33.92 -25.72
N PRO A 45 25.51 -34.76 -25.66
CA PRO A 45 25.76 -35.63 -24.53
C PRO A 45 26.09 -34.81 -23.28
N THR A 46 25.53 -35.20 -22.15
CA THR A 46 25.90 -34.69 -20.83
C THR A 46 27.32 -35.16 -20.50
N GLU A 47 28.29 -34.25 -20.49
CA GLU A 47 29.62 -34.52 -19.93
C GLU A 47 29.56 -34.58 -18.39
N PRO A 48 30.28 -35.53 -17.76
CA PRO A 48 30.39 -35.56 -16.30
C PRO A 48 31.28 -34.40 -15.83
N LEU A 49 30.77 -33.62 -14.87
CA LEU A 49 31.52 -32.55 -14.21
C LEU A 49 32.81 -33.09 -13.59
N ALA A 50 33.96 -32.67 -14.14
CA ALA A 50 35.27 -32.87 -13.55
C ALA A 50 35.38 -32.06 -12.25
N ASN A 51 35.87 -32.74 -11.22
CA ASN A 51 36.10 -32.24 -9.88
C ASN A 51 37.21 -31.17 -9.91
N VAL A 52 36.86 -29.89 -9.80
CA VAL A 52 37.83 -28.79 -9.63
C VAL A 52 37.97 -28.50 -8.14
N SER A 53 38.97 -29.13 -7.52
CA SER A 53 39.44 -28.79 -6.18
C SER A 53 40.15 -27.43 -6.22
N GLN A 54 39.53 -26.39 -5.66
CA GLN A 54 40.24 -25.21 -5.18
C GLN A 54 40.42 -25.30 -3.66
N PRO A 55 41.57 -24.91 -3.09
CA PRO A 55 41.81 -25.03 -1.66
C PRO A 55 40.96 -24.02 -0.88
N VAL A 56 40.12 -24.56 0.01
CA VAL A 56 39.44 -23.80 1.07
C VAL A 56 40.50 -23.19 1.99
N ALA A 57 40.53 -21.86 2.08
CA ALA A 57 41.31 -21.17 3.11
C ALA A 57 40.68 -21.47 4.48
N THR A 58 41.41 -22.21 5.29
CA THR A 58 41.10 -22.48 6.70
C THR A 58 41.21 -21.18 7.50
N VAL A 59 40.06 -20.58 7.84
CA VAL A 59 40.00 -19.56 8.89
C VAL A 59 40.00 -20.29 10.24
N GLN A 60 41.06 -20.07 11.03
CA GLN A 60 41.17 -20.58 12.39
C GLN A 60 40.05 -20.00 13.27
N PRO A 61 39.43 -20.79 14.17
CA PRO A 61 38.49 -20.24 15.13
C PRO A 61 39.20 -19.33 16.13
N THR A 62 38.66 -18.13 16.33
CA THR A 62 39.04 -17.18 17.37
C THR A 62 38.75 -17.81 18.75
N PRO A 63 39.64 -17.70 19.75
CA PRO A 63 39.40 -18.32 21.05
C PRO A 63 38.24 -17.64 21.78
N VAL A 64 37.32 -18.46 22.29
CA VAL A 64 36.26 -18.09 23.23
C VAL A 64 36.92 -17.70 24.55
N ILE A 65 36.70 -16.46 25.01
CA ILE A 65 37.09 -16.02 26.35
C ILE A 65 35.96 -16.43 27.29
N GLU A 66 36.19 -17.45 28.12
CA GLU A 66 35.32 -17.78 29.25
C GLU A 66 35.51 -16.75 30.37
N PRO A 67 34.43 -16.25 31.00
CA PRO A 67 34.57 -15.37 32.15
C PRO A 67 35.05 -16.16 33.38
N ASN A 68 36.15 -15.68 33.98
CA ASN A 68 36.76 -16.23 35.17
C ASN A 68 35.86 -16.03 36.41
N LEU A 69 35.64 -17.10 37.18
CA LEU A 69 34.67 -17.21 38.28
C LEU A 69 35.29 -16.95 39.68
N ASP A 70 36.45 -16.29 39.76
CA ASP A 70 37.22 -16.13 41.00
C ASP A 70 37.18 -14.72 41.65
N GLU A 71 36.16 -13.89 41.39
CA GLU A 71 35.98 -12.59 42.06
C GLU A 71 34.68 -12.47 42.88
N LEU A 72 34.31 -13.55 43.58
CA LEU A 72 33.25 -13.53 44.60
C LEU A 72 33.75 -14.13 45.91
N ILE A 73 34.49 -13.36 46.72
CA ILE A 73 34.61 -13.56 48.18
C ILE A 73 34.83 -12.19 48.85
N ASN A 74 34.12 -11.99 49.97
CA ASN A 74 34.19 -10.91 50.96
C ASN A 74 33.55 -9.56 50.59
N ILE A 75 32.36 -9.31 51.16
CA ILE A 75 32.22 -8.52 52.40
C ILE A 75 30.90 -8.93 53.06
N GLN A 76 31.03 -9.51 54.24
CA GLN A 76 29.95 -9.71 55.19
C GLN A 76 30.38 -8.98 56.46
N GLU A 77 29.87 -7.77 56.68
CA GLU A 77 30.04 -7.07 57.95
C GLU A 77 28.72 -6.44 58.40
N ALA A 78 28.53 -6.54 59.70
CA ALA A 78 27.29 -6.40 60.44
C ALA A 78 26.88 -4.94 60.66
N LEU A 79 25.56 -4.73 60.80
CA LEU A 79 24.99 -3.51 61.34
C LEU A 79 25.21 -3.44 62.87
N PRO A 80 25.68 -2.32 63.43
CA PRO A 80 25.56 -2.06 64.85
C PRO A 80 24.23 -1.36 65.17
N ILE A 81 23.57 -1.87 66.21
CA ILE A 81 22.45 -1.21 66.90
C ILE A 81 23.04 -0.42 68.08
N ASN A 82 22.75 0.89 68.19
CA ASN A 82 22.38 1.51 69.48
C ASN A 82 21.84 2.95 69.35
N ASN A 83 20.71 3.14 70.04
CA ASN A 83 19.98 4.38 70.44
C ASN A 83 20.82 5.18 71.49
N PRO A 84 20.43 6.35 72.09
CA PRO A 84 19.27 7.24 71.95
C PRO A 84 19.58 8.77 71.97
N ASN A 85 18.56 9.60 71.69
CA ASN A 85 18.49 11.07 71.84
C ASN A 85 18.97 11.95 70.66
N SER A 86 18.11 12.16 69.66
CA SER A 86 17.86 13.51 69.13
C SER A 86 16.45 13.60 68.55
N GLU A 87 15.64 14.48 69.11
CA GLU A 87 14.28 14.77 68.66
C GLU A 87 14.33 15.63 67.40
N THR A 88 13.87 15.08 66.28
CA THR A 88 13.29 15.88 65.18
C THR A 88 12.06 15.14 64.64
N PRO A 89 10.92 15.82 64.41
CA PRO A 89 9.67 15.17 64.05
C PRO A 89 9.73 14.67 62.61
N LEU A 90 9.51 13.36 62.41
CA LEU A 90 9.35 12.77 61.09
C LEU A 90 8.07 13.30 60.44
N LYS A 91 8.26 14.04 59.35
CA LYS A 91 7.21 14.59 58.51
C LYS A 91 6.62 13.46 57.66
N GLY A 92 5.36 13.08 57.91
CA GLY A 92 4.64 12.13 57.05
C GLY A 92 3.71 11.13 57.73
N ILE A 93 3.08 11.48 58.86
CA ILE A 93 1.92 10.71 59.36
C ILE A 93 0.77 10.93 58.36
N VAL A 94 0.51 9.92 57.55
CA VAL A 94 -0.67 9.83 56.70
C VAL A 94 -1.77 9.18 57.53
N ASP A 95 -2.89 9.88 57.67
CA ASP A 95 -4.09 9.42 58.36
C ASP A 95 -4.69 8.26 57.53
N ASN A 96 -4.36 7.02 57.87
CA ASN A 96 -4.96 5.86 57.20
C ASN A 96 -6.23 5.45 57.96
N SER A 97 -7.36 5.57 57.28
CA SER A 97 -8.63 5.05 57.79
C SER A 97 -8.61 3.51 57.79
N LEU A 98 -9.33 2.90 58.73
CA LEU A 98 -9.49 1.44 58.89
C LEU A 98 -10.02 0.70 57.64
N GLN A 99 -10.37 1.42 56.57
CA GLN A 99 -10.83 0.86 55.29
C GLN A 99 -9.68 0.34 54.41
N ASP A 100 -8.42 0.73 54.69
CA ASP A 100 -7.24 0.31 53.91
C ASP A 100 -6.72 -1.10 54.26
N ILE A 101 -7.34 -1.79 55.22
CA ILE A 101 -6.86 -3.06 55.79
C ILE A 101 -7.72 -4.27 55.37
N ILE A 102 -8.80 -4.08 54.59
CA ILE A 102 -9.66 -5.19 54.14
C ILE A 102 -9.15 -5.73 52.79
N PRO A 103 -8.74 -7.02 52.68
CA PRO A 103 -8.34 -7.60 51.41
C PRO A 103 -9.58 -8.04 50.61
N GLY A 104 -10.02 -7.19 49.70
CA GLY A 104 -11.06 -7.46 48.72
C GLY A 104 -10.97 -6.49 47.54
N ASP A 105 -10.87 -7.04 46.34
CA ASP A 105 -10.96 -6.40 45.01
C ASP A 105 -10.03 -5.21 44.71
N LYS A 106 -8.72 -5.46 44.74
CA LYS A 106 -7.77 -4.60 44.02
C LYS A 106 -7.78 -4.94 42.52
N ILE A 107 -8.61 -4.23 41.76
CA ILE A 107 -8.49 -4.17 40.30
C ILE A 107 -7.13 -3.54 39.97
N PRO A 108 -6.27 -4.17 39.14
CA PRO A 108 -4.99 -3.57 38.76
C PRO A 108 -5.22 -2.19 38.11
N LYS A 109 -4.46 -1.17 38.52
CA LYS A 109 -4.51 0.18 37.92
C LYS A 109 -4.30 0.21 36.39
N ALA A 110 -3.79 -0.88 35.81
CA ALA A 110 -3.65 -1.05 34.36
C ALA A 110 -4.99 -1.26 33.61
N MET A 111 -6.08 -1.62 34.31
CA MET A 111 -7.39 -1.86 33.70
C MET A 111 -8.30 -0.64 33.62
N ILE A 112 -7.96 0.47 34.27
CA ILE A 112 -8.71 1.73 34.19
C ILE A 112 -8.00 2.64 33.19
N ARG A 113 -8.30 2.48 31.90
CA ARG A 113 -7.96 3.49 30.89
C ARG A 113 -9.20 4.32 30.62
N ASN A 114 -9.21 5.57 31.08
CA ASN A 114 -10.15 6.55 30.55
C ASN A 114 -9.93 6.65 29.04
N PRO A 115 -11.00 6.72 28.22
CA PRO A 115 -10.84 6.97 26.79
C PRO A 115 -10.06 8.27 26.61
N LYS A 116 -8.86 8.19 26.02
CA LYS A 116 -8.13 9.38 25.58
C LYS A 116 -9.02 10.11 24.57
N ALA A 117 -9.20 11.41 24.76
CA ALA A 117 -9.70 12.27 23.69
C ALA A 117 -8.85 12.02 22.43
N ARG A 118 -9.47 12.13 21.23
CA ARG A 118 -8.77 12.07 19.94
C ARG A 118 -7.69 13.16 19.93
N ASN A 119 -6.49 12.78 20.37
CA ASN A 119 -5.29 13.62 20.46
C ASN A 119 -4.25 13.16 19.45
N LEU A 120 -4.66 12.47 18.38
CA LEU A 120 -3.85 12.46 17.18
C LEU A 120 -3.91 13.91 16.69
N SER A 121 -2.79 14.61 16.77
CA SER A 121 -2.58 15.83 16.00
C SER A 121 -3.07 15.56 14.58
N GLN A 122 -3.90 16.45 14.04
CA GLN A 122 -4.20 16.43 12.61
C GLN A 122 -2.87 16.32 11.85
N PRO A 123 -2.82 15.63 10.70
CA PRO A 123 -1.68 15.74 9.81
C PRO A 123 -1.31 17.22 9.70
N ILE A 124 -0.02 17.53 9.82
CA ILE A 124 0.43 18.91 9.67
C ILE A 124 0.06 19.31 8.25
N ASP A 125 -0.98 20.13 8.09
CA ASP A 125 -1.10 20.97 6.91
C ASP A 125 0.18 21.81 6.90
N VAL A 126 0.96 21.68 5.83
CA VAL A 126 2.31 22.24 5.71
C VAL A 126 2.27 23.76 5.48
N ASP A 127 1.50 24.48 6.28
CA ASP A 127 1.43 25.94 6.27
C ASP A 127 1.82 26.47 7.67
N GLY A 128 3.14 26.56 7.92
CA GLY A 128 3.65 27.05 9.20
C GLY A 128 5.17 27.07 9.34
N ASP A 129 5.80 28.01 8.64
CA ASP A 129 6.97 28.79 9.07
C ASP A 129 8.30 28.06 9.38
N GLY A 130 9.12 27.80 8.36
CA GLY A 130 10.55 27.54 8.55
C GLY A 130 11.31 26.92 7.38
N GLN A 131 11.45 27.65 6.26
CA GLN A 131 12.44 27.52 5.16
C GLN A 131 13.09 26.12 5.01
N THR A 132 12.70 25.26 4.06
CA THR A 132 12.79 25.46 2.60
C THR A 132 11.72 24.64 1.88
N THR A 133 10.61 25.27 1.49
CA THR A 133 9.67 24.73 0.49
C THR A 133 9.88 25.56 -0.78
N PRO A 134 10.16 24.97 -1.96
CA PRO A 134 10.09 25.74 -3.19
C PRO A 134 8.66 26.27 -3.31
N ALA A 135 8.56 27.58 -3.56
CA ALA A 135 7.33 28.36 -3.45
C ALA A 135 6.17 27.74 -4.25
N ILE A 136 5.18 27.17 -3.56
CA ILE A 136 3.88 26.87 -4.16
C ILE A 136 3.19 28.20 -4.36
N THR A 137 3.21 28.65 -5.61
CA THR A 137 2.66 29.94 -6.01
C THR A 137 1.15 29.83 -5.95
N LYS A 138 0.55 30.51 -4.98
CA LYS A 138 -0.90 30.79 -4.94
C LYS A 138 -1.27 31.58 -6.20
N LEU A 139 -1.79 30.88 -7.21
CA LEU A 139 -2.35 31.48 -8.42
C LEU A 139 -3.75 30.89 -8.61
N SER A 140 -4.76 31.68 -8.30
CA SER A 140 -6.15 31.43 -8.70
C SER A 140 -6.30 31.69 -10.21
N ASN A 141 -5.59 30.92 -11.03
CA ASN A 141 -5.78 30.85 -12.47
C ASN A 141 -6.17 29.41 -12.77
N THR A 142 -7.45 29.16 -13.02
CA THR A 142 -7.93 27.84 -13.45
C THR A 142 -7.22 27.48 -14.76
N THR A 143 -6.36 26.47 -14.73
CA THR A 143 -5.65 26.00 -15.91
C THR A 143 -6.59 25.12 -16.75
N LYS A 144 -6.30 24.95 -18.05
CA LYS A 144 -7.09 24.06 -18.93
C LYS A 144 -7.20 22.64 -18.35
N ILE A 145 -6.14 22.15 -17.72
CA ILE A 145 -6.14 20.82 -17.09
C ILE A 145 -7.08 20.76 -15.89
N ASP A 146 -7.16 21.81 -15.06
CA ASP A 146 -8.08 21.86 -13.91
C ASP A 146 -9.54 21.70 -14.34
N GLU A 147 -9.94 22.33 -15.44
CA GLU A 147 -11.30 22.21 -15.97
C GLU A 147 -11.60 20.77 -16.44
N MET A 148 -10.64 20.12 -17.10
CA MET A 148 -10.79 18.75 -17.58
C MET A 148 -10.82 17.74 -16.43
N LEU A 149 -9.97 17.92 -15.41
CA LEU A 149 -9.98 17.10 -14.20
C LEU A 149 -11.28 17.27 -13.43
N ARG A 150 -11.76 18.50 -13.26
CA ARG A 150 -13.07 18.77 -12.65
C ARG A 150 -14.19 18.07 -13.41
N TYR A 151 -14.20 18.17 -14.74
CA TYR A 151 -15.20 17.49 -15.57
C TYR A 151 -15.19 15.97 -15.33
N ALA A 152 -14.00 15.36 -15.30
CA ALA A 152 -13.84 13.94 -15.03
C ALA A 152 -14.42 13.54 -13.66
N ILE A 153 -14.20 14.35 -12.62
CA ILE A 153 -14.74 14.10 -11.27
C ILE A 153 -16.26 14.21 -11.25
N GLU A 154 -16.82 15.30 -11.79
CA GLU A 154 -18.27 15.57 -11.79
C GLU A 154 -19.07 14.48 -12.51
N HIS A 155 -18.49 13.89 -13.56
CA HIS A 155 -19.12 12.84 -14.36
C HIS A 155 -18.73 11.41 -13.91
N ASN A 156 -18.02 11.27 -12.78
CA ASN A 156 -17.50 9.99 -12.28
C ASN A 156 -16.73 9.19 -13.34
N ALA A 157 -15.95 9.87 -14.18
CA ALA A 157 -15.10 9.22 -15.15
C ALA A 157 -14.00 8.42 -14.45
N SER A 158 -13.73 7.20 -14.92
CA SER A 158 -12.64 6.38 -14.40
C SER A 158 -11.27 6.88 -14.88
N ASP A 159 -11.20 7.34 -16.13
CA ASP A 159 -9.97 7.79 -16.76
C ASP A 159 -10.23 9.03 -17.63
N LEU A 160 -9.23 9.92 -17.74
CA LEU A 160 -9.13 11.03 -18.68
C LEU A 160 -7.87 10.81 -19.53
N HIS A 161 -7.98 11.01 -20.83
CA HIS A 161 -6.93 10.81 -21.82
C HIS A 161 -6.67 12.10 -22.59
N ILE A 162 -5.41 12.51 -22.60
CA ILE A 162 -4.91 13.68 -23.33
C ILE A 162 -3.87 13.18 -24.34
N THR A 163 -4.13 13.36 -25.63
CA THR A 163 -3.22 12.96 -26.70
C THR A 163 -3.41 13.84 -27.93
N ALA A 164 -2.30 14.25 -28.55
CA ALA A 164 -2.34 15.09 -29.74
C ALA A 164 -3.03 14.37 -30.92
N GLY A 165 -3.86 15.11 -31.66
CA GLY A 165 -4.62 14.60 -32.81
C GLY A 165 -6.00 14.01 -32.45
N TYR A 166 -6.37 13.99 -31.17
CA TYR A 166 -7.70 13.61 -30.69
C TYR A 166 -8.27 14.71 -29.80
N PRO A 167 -9.61 14.77 -29.62
CA PRO A 167 -10.18 15.55 -28.54
C PRO A 167 -9.79 14.98 -27.17
N PRO A 168 -9.96 15.75 -26.07
CA PRO A 168 -9.87 15.19 -24.73
C PRO A 168 -10.94 14.11 -24.56
N ILE A 169 -10.54 12.91 -24.12
CA ILE A 169 -11.43 11.75 -24.01
C ILE A 169 -11.50 11.30 -22.55
N VAL A 170 -12.71 11.03 -22.06
CA VAL A 170 -12.94 10.39 -20.76
C VAL A 170 -13.48 8.98 -20.92
N ARG A 171 -13.28 8.14 -19.91
CA ARG A 171 -13.94 6.85 -19.78
C ARG A 171 -15.03 6.91 -18.72
N ILE A 172 -16.27 6.69 -19.10
CA ILE A 172 -17.43 6.63 -18.19
C ILE A 172 -18.11 5.28 -18.41
N ASP A 173 -18.35 4.54 -17.32
CA ASP A 173 -18.98 3.21 -17.36
C ASP A 173 -18.34 2.21 -18.35
N GLY A 174 -17.04 2.36 -18.61
CA GLY A 174 -16.27 1.52 -19.52
C GLY A 174 -16.19 2.03 -20.96
N GLU A 175 -17.00 3.01 -21.35
CA GLU A 175 -17.05 3.58 -22.70
C GLU A 175 -16.21 4.85 -22.81
N LEU A 176 -15.56 5.06 -23.96
CA LEU A 176 -14.81 6.27 -24.25
C LEU A 176 -15.73 7.35 -24.83
N MET A 177 -15.66 8.55 -24.28
CA MET A 177 -16.48 9.70 -24.65
C MET A 177 -15.60 10.94 -24.82
N GLU A 178 -15.90 11.74 -25.83
CA GLU A 178 -15.21 13.01 -26.09
C GLU A 178 -15.79 14.11 -25.19
N ILE A 179 -14.93 14.89 -24.52
CA ILE A 179 -15.36 16.03 -23.68
C ILE A 179 -15.74 17.23 -24.56
N SER A 180 -15.07 17.38 -25.70
CA SER A 180 -15.27 18.49 -26.64
C SER A 180 -14.94 18.06 -28.06
N GLU A 181 -15.39 18.81 -29.05
CA GLU A 181 -15.02 18.60 -30.47
C GLU A 181 -13.64 19.17 -30.83
N SER A 182 -12.97 19.88 -29.91
CA SER A 182 -11.68 20.50 -30.17
C SER A 182 -10.56 19.46 -30.12
N ILE A 183 -9.83 19.33 -31.24
CA ILE A 183 -8.69 18.43 -31.35
C ILE A 183 -7.48 19.06 -30.64
N ILE A 184 -6.84 18.30 -29.76
CA ILE A 184 -5.63 18.71 -29.04
C ILE A 184 -4.44 18.76 -30.02
N THR A 185 -3.75 19.89 -30.11
CA THR A 185 -2.47 19.99 -30.84
C THR A 185 -1.28 19.50 -30.00
N PRO A 186 -0.11 19.20 -30.60
CA PRO A 186 1.09 18.86 -29.85
C PRO A 186 1.48 19.91 -28.79
N GLU A 187 1.38 21.20 -29.15
CA GLU A 187 1.69 22.30 -28.25
C GLU A 187 0.67 22.41 -27.10
N GLU A 188 -0.60 22.17 -27.39
CA GLU A 188 -1.65 22.14 -26.37
C GLU A 188 -1.50 20.94 -25.42
N ALA A 189 -1.09 19.77 -25.93
CA ALA A 189 -0.83 18.62 -25.08
C ALA A 189 0.27 18.92 -24.06
N GLU A 190 1.36 19.59 -24.48
CA GLU A 190 2.42 20.05 -23.58
C GLU A 190 1.90 21.11 -22.57
N GLU A 191 1.10 22.08 -23.03
CA GLU A 191 0.48 23.10 -22.17
C GLU A 191 -0.41 22.48 -21.07
N ILE A 192 -1.12 21.40 -21.40
CA ILE A 192 -2.04 20.69 -20.48
C ILE A 192 -1.27 19.79 -19.50
N ILE A 193 -0.23 19.09 -19.96
CA ILE A 193 0.43 18.03 -19.19
C ILE A 193 1.58 18.57 -18.32
N LEU A 194 2.36 19.54 -18.80
CA LEU A 194 3.49 20.05 -18.03
C LEU A 194 3.13 20.64 -16.65
N PRO A 195 1.99 21.31 -16.45
CA PRO A 195 1.61 21.85 -15.14
C PRO A 195 1.42 20.80 -14.05
N VAL A 196 1.09 19.55 -14.39
CA VAL A 196 0.90 18.47 -13.41
C VAL A 196 2.20 17.73 -13.06
N LEU A 197 3.30 18.03 -13.75
CA LEU A 197 4.60 17.41 -13.53
C LEU A 197 5.51 18.33 -12.71
N SER A 198 6.13 17.79 -11.66
CA SER A 198 7.27 18.43 -11.00
C SER A 198 8.50 18.45 -11.90
N GLU A 199 9.48 19.29 -11.61
CA GLU A 199 10.70 19.40 -12.42
C GLU A 199 11.45 18.06 -12.53
N GLU A 200 11.56 17.32 -11.43
CA GLU A 200 12.15 15.98 -11.42
C GLU A 200 11.38 15.00 -12.34
N LYS A 201 10.04 15.02 -12.30
CA LYS A 201 9.23 14.16 -13.15
C LYS A 201 9.31 14.57 -14.63
N ARG A 202 9.51 15.86 -14.93
CA ARG A 202 9.77 16.35 -16.30
C ARG A 202 11.09 15.82 -16.84
N GLU A 203 12.16 15.92 -16.06
CA GLU A 203 13.47 15.36 -16.43
C GLU A 203 13.37 13.84 -16.69
N LEU A 204 12.69 13.11 -15.80
CA LEU A 204 12.46 11.68 -15.98
C LEU A 204 11.65 11.37 -17.25
N LEU A 205 10.59 12.13 -17.54
CA LEU A 205 9.81 11.99 -18.76
C LEU A 205 10.64 12.25 -20.01
N GLU A 206 11.54 13.23 -19.99
CA GLU A 206 12.43 13.53 -21.12
C GLU A 206 13.43 12.41 -21.41
N VAL A 207 14.02 11.83 -20.35
CA VAL A 207 15.02 10.77 -20.43
C VAL A 207 14.39 9.43 -20.76
N ASN A 208 13.38 9.01 -19.98
CA ASN A 208 12.79 7.68 -20.05
C ASN A 208 11.66 7.58 -21.08
N ARG A 209 11.14 8.72 -21.55
CA ARG A 209 9.98 8.83 -22.46
C ARG A 209 8.63 8.41 -21.86
N GLU A 210 8.61 8.09 -20.58
CA GLU A 210 7.41 7.82 -19.78
C GLU A 210 7.69 8.04 -18.29
N VAL A 211 6.66 8.41 -17.53
CA VAL A 211 6.73 8.58 -16.08
C VAL A 211 5.35 8.35 -15.44
N ASP A 212 5.34 7.62 -14.33
CA ASP A 212 4.19 7.49 -13.43
C ASP A 212 4.33 8.48 -12.26
N LEU A 213 3.20 9.08 -11.85
CA LEU A 213 3.10 9.92 -10.67
C LEU A 213 1.70 9.91 -10.07
N ALA A 214 1.61 10.14 -8.76
CA ALA A 214 0.39 10.58 -8.12
C ALA A 214 0.28 12.12 -8.17
N TYR A 215 -0.92 12.62 -8.42
CA TYR A 215 -1.22 14.05 -8.44
C TYR A 215 -2.45 14.34 -7.59
N TYR A 216 -2.35 15.34 -6.71
CA TYR A 216 -3.46 15.81 -5.90
C TYR A 216 -4.02 17.09 -6.50
N HIS A 217 -5.26 17.02 -6.99
CA HIS A 217 -5.98 18.18 -7.50
C HIS A 217 -6.67 18.90 -6.32
N GLU A 218 -6.23 20.12 -6.03
CA GLU A 218 -6.72 20.96 -4.93
C GLU A 218 -7.93 21.85 -5.30
N GLY A 219 -8.61 21.58 -6.41
CA GLY A 219 -9.75 22.37 -6.85
C GLY A 219 -10.99 22.24 -5.95
N ASP A 220 -12.13 22.77 -6.41
CA ASP A 220 -13.41 22.75 -5.67
C ASP A 220 -13.85 21.33 -5.27
N LEU A 221 -13.41 20.32 -6.03
CA LEU A 221 -13.57 18.90 -5.74
C LEU A 221 -12.18 18.27 -5.56
N PRO A 222 -11.65 18.24 -4.32
CA PRO A 222 -10.34 17.65 -4.06
C PRO A 222 -10.33 16.17 -4.44
N SER A 223 -9.37 15.77 -5.27
CA SER A 223 -9.30 14.39 -5.78
C SER A 223 -7.86 14.02 -6.14
N ARG A 224 -7.54 12.74 -6.01
CA ARG A 224 -6.24 12.20 -6.43
C ARG A 224 -6.36 11.56 -7.80
N PHE A 225 -5.31 11.71 -8.59
CA PHE A 225 -5.16 11.06 -9.87
C PHE A 225 -3.85 10.29 -9.90
N ARG A 226 -3.90 9.08 -10.45
CA ARG A 226 -2.70 8.41 -10.95
C ARG A 226 -2.50 8.85 -12.39
N ILE A 227 -1.37 9.47 -12.67
CA ILE A 227 -1.02 9.96 -13.99
C ILE A 227 0.08 9.09 -14.55
N ASN A 228 -0.10 8.65 -15.79
CA ASN A 228 0.99 8.14 -16.62
C ASN A 228 1.17 9.12 -17.78
N ALA A 229 2.30 9.83 -17.80
CA ALA A 229 2.68 10.72 -18.90
C ALA A 229 3.72 10.00 -19.77
N TYR A 230 3.58 10.08 -21.09
CA TYR A 230 4.40 9.32 -22.04
C TYR A 230 4.46 10.02 -23.41
N TYR A 231 5.38 9.59 -24.26
CA TYR A 231 5.44 10.04 -25.66
C TYR A 231 4.79 9.04 -26.61
N THR A 232 3.93 9.53 -27.52
CA THR A 232 3.36 8.77 -28.63
C THR A 232 3.54 9.53 -29.93
N MET A 233 4.06 8.86 -30.97
CA MET A 233 4.37 9.50 -32.27
C MET A 233 5.19 10.80 -32.14
N LYS A 234 6.09 10.88 -31.15
CA LYS A 234 6.89 12.06 -30.78
C LYS A 234 6.14 13.22 -30.11
N ASN A 235 4.85 13.07 -29.81
CA ASN A 235 4.06 14.05 -29.07
C ASN A 235 3.84 13.58 -27.63
N MET A 236 3.70 14.52 -26.70
CA MET A 236 3.36 14.21 -25.31
C MET A 236 1.90 13.75 -25.21
N ALA A 237 1.66 12.77 -24.35
CA ALA A 237 0.34 12.27 -24.02
C ALA A 237 0.29 11.91 -22.52
N ALA A 238 -0.90 11.88 -21.96
CA ALA A 238 -1.10 11.47 -20.58
C ALA A 238 -2.44 10.76 -20.39
N ALA A 239 -2.43 9.76 -19.52
CA ALA A 239 -3.62 9.11 -18.99
C ALA A 239 -3.72 9.41 -17.50
N PHE A 240 -4.86 9.96 -17.09
CA PHE A 240 -5.18 10.30 -15.71
C PHE A 240 -6.25 9.34 -15.23
N ARG A 241 -6.00 8.58 -14.17
CA ARG A 241 -6.99 7.72 -13.54
C ARG A 241 -7.46 8.36 -12.24
N LEU A 242 -8.76 8.56 -12.11
CA LEU A 242 -9.34 9.07 -10.86
C LEU A 242 -9.20 8.01 -9.76
N ILE A 243 -8.59 8.41 -8.66
CA ILE A 243 -8.45 7.59 -7.47
C ILE A 243 -9.62 7.89 -6.51
N PRO A 244 -10.45 6.89 -6.16
CA PRO A 244 -11.57 7.11 -5.24
C PRO A 244 -11.11 7.64 -3.89
N SER A 245 -11.64 8.79 -3.47
CA SER A 245 -11.31 9.41 -2.17
C SER A 245 -11.96 8.69 -0.99
N ARG A 246 -13.15 8.11 -1.18
CA ARG A 246 -13.92 7.47 -0.11
C ARG A 246 -13.66 5.96 -0.06
N VAL A 247 -13.10 5.50 1.05
CA VAL A 247 -13.07 4.07 1.40
C VAL A 247 -14.48 3.61 1.79
N ARG A 248 -14.99 2.57 1.12
CA ARG A 248 -16.27 1.92 1.49
C ARG A 248 -16.07 1.01 2.70
N THR A 249 -17.05 0.93 3.58
CA THR A 249 -16.99 0.01 4.72
C THR A 249 -17.20 -1.45 4.29
N LEU A 250 -16.84 -2.40 5.15
CA LEU A 250 -17.09 -3.83 4.90
C LEU A 250 -18.58 -4.12 4.67
N ASP A 251 -19.47 -3.44 5.40
CA ASP A 251 -20.94 -3.54 5.24
C ASP A 251 -21.41 -3.00 3.88
N GLU A 252 -20.88 -1.86 3.45
CA GLU A 252 -21.23 -1.26 2.14
C GLU A 252 -20.77 -2.11 0.95
N LEU A 253 -19.71 -2.90 1.14
CA LEU A 253 -19.22 -3.87 0.17
C LEU A 253 -19.96 -5.21 0.23
N PHE A 254 -20.90 -5.38 1.17
CA PHE A 254 -21.60 -6.64 1.43
C PHE A 254 -20.66 -7.82 1.65
N LEU A 255 -19.50 -7.56 2.28
CA LEU A 255 -18.51 -8.61 2.55
C LEU A 255 -18.98 -9.50 3.72
N PRO A 256 -18.74 -10.82 3.67
CA PRO A 256 -19.12 -11.73 4.75
C PRO A 256 -18.49 -11.36 6.10
N ASN A 257 -19.13 -11.76 7.21
CA ASN A 257 -18.69 -11.38 8.55
C ASN A 257 -17.24 -11.79 8.90
N ILE A 258 -16.68 -12.78 8.20
CA ILE A 258 -15.27 -13.17 8.36
C ILE A 258 -14.30 -12.00 8.18
N TYR A 259 -14.62 -11.01 7.33
CA TYR A 259 -13.76 -9.84 7.11
C TYR A 259 -13.68 -8.93 8.34
N HIS A 260 -14.77 -8.81 9.12
CA HIS A 260 -14.73 -8.12 10.42
C HIS A 260 -13.84 -8.86 11.43
N GLU A 261 -13.82 -10.18 11.39
CA GLU A 261 -12.95 -10.98 12.25
C GLU A 261 -11.48 -10.84 11.85
N LEU A 262 -11.18 -10.73 10.54
CA LEU A 262 -9.83 -10.44 10.05
C LEU A 262 -9.29 -9.10 10.58
N ALA A 263 -10.12 -8.05 10.61
CA ALA A 263 -9.74 -6.74 11.15
C ALA A 263 -9.40 -6.78 12.66
N LYS A 264 -9.88 -7.78 13.41
CA LYS A 264 -9.62 -7.95 14.85
C LYS A 264 -8.31 -8.68 15.15
N LEU A 265 -7.72 -9.35 14.17
CA LEU A 265 -6.47 -10.09 14.35
C LEU A 265 -5.35 -9.15 14.85
N LYS A 266 -4.58 -9.64 15.83
CA LYS A 266 -3.45 -8.88 16.43
C LYS A 266 -2.11 -9.20 15.78
N GLN A 267 -2.03 -10.32 15.08
CA GLN A 267 -0.85 -10.82 14.40
C GLN A 267 -1.29 -11.83 13.34
N GLY A 268 -0.47 -12.01 12.31
CA GLY A 268 -0.71 -12.95 11.23
C GLY A 268 -0.29 -12.37 9.88
N PHE A 269 -0.44 -13.18 8.85
CA PHE A 269 -0.19 -12.81 7.47
C PHE A 269 -1.45 -13.05 6.65
N ILE A 270 -2.01 -11.99 6.07
CA ILE A 270 -3.25 -12.05 5.28
C ILE A 270 -2.87 -11.77 3.84
N LEU A 271 -3.26 -12.68 2.94
CA LEU A 271 -3.06 -12.53 1.51
C LEU A 271 -4.41 -12.36 0.81
N VAL A 272 -4.59 -11.24 0.11
CA VAL A 272 -5.77 -10.98 -0.72
C VAL A 272 -5.36 -11.13 -2.18
N THR A 273 -5.91 -12.14 -2.86
CA THR A 273 -5.55 -12.49 -4.24
C THR A 273 -6.73 -12.31 -5.19
N GLY A 274 -6.44 -12.32 -6.49
CA GLY A 274 -7.43 -12.21 -7.55
C GLY A 274 -6.92 -11.40 -8.75
N PRO A 275 -7.59 -11.48 -9.91
CA PRO A 275 -7.20 -10.72 -11.09
C PRO A 275 -7.32 -9.20 -10.89
N THR A 276 -6.77 -8.42 -11.82
CA THR A 276 -6.93 -6.96 -11.85
C THR A 276 -8.41 -6.59 -11.91
N GLY A 277 -8.80 -5.52 -11.21
CA GLY A 277 -10.19 -5.04 -11.20
C GLY A 277 -11.18 -5.82 -10.31
N HIS A 278 -10.76 -6.88 -9.62
CA HIS A 278 -11.66 -7.70 -8.79
C HIS A 278 -11.82 -7.22 -7.34
N GLY A 279 -11.57 -5.93 -7.07
CA GLY A 279 -11.83 -5.32 -5.76
C GLY A 279 -10.85 -5.66 -4.64
N LYS A 280 -9.64 -6.15 -4.95
CA LYS A 280 -8.60 -6.46 -3.93
C LYS A 280 -8.25 -5.26 -3.07
N SER A 281 -7.82 -4.16 -3.70
CA SER A 281 -7.43 -2.93 -3.01
C SER A 281 -8.61 -2.35 -2.23
N THR A 282 -9.81 -2.38 -2.79
CA THR A 282 -11.05 -1.94 -2.11
C THR A 282 -11.33 -2.78 -0.86
N THR A 283 -11.14 -4.10 -0.93
CA THR A 283 -11.34 -5.02 0.20
C THR A 283 -10.30 -4.77 1.30
N LEU A 284 -9.03 -4.63 0.93
CA LEU A 284 -7.96 -4.30 1.87
C LEU A 284 -8.19 -2.94 2.53
N ALA A 285 -8.58 -1.94 1.75
CA ALA A 285 -8.87 -0.61 2.27
C ALA A 285 -10.02 -0.64 3.28
N ALA A 286 -11.09 -1.39 3.00
CA ALA A 286 -12.21 -1.55 3.92
C ALA A 286 -11.80 -2.24 5.24
N ILE A 287 -10.91 -3.24 5.18
CA ILE A 287 -10.35 -3.88 6.39
C ILE A 287 -9.50 -2.88 7.19
N LEU A 288 -8.60 -2.15 6.53
CA LEU A 288 -7.75 -1.15 7.19
C LEU A 288 -8.58 -0.02 7.81
N GLU A 289 -9.65 0.40 7.14
CA GLU A 289 -10.55 1.42 7.65
C GLU A 289 -11.34 0.96 8.88
N GLU A 290 -11.74 -0.32 8.93
CA GLU A 290 -12.30 -0.89 10.16
C GLU A 290 -11.28 -0.89 11.30
N ILE A 291 -10.01 -1.22 11.03
CA ILE A 291 -8.94 -1.13 12.04
C ILE A 291 -8.76 0.33 12.48
N ASN A 292 -8.71 1.27 11.54
CA ASN A 292 -8.55 2.71 11.76
C ASN A 292 -9.65 3.29 12.64
N THR A 293 -10.88 2.77 12.54
CA THR A 293 -12.02 3.27 13.32
C THR A 293 -12.15 2.58 14.68
N THR A 294 -11.76 1.31 14.80
CA THR A 294 -12.03 0.48 15.98
C THR A 294 -10.83 0.29 16.92
N ARG A 295 -9.60 0.41 16.43
CA ARG A 295 -8.37 0.15 17.21
C ARG A 295 -7.48 1.41 17.28
N PHE A 296 -6.78 1.59 18.40
CA PHE A 296 -5.67 2.54 18.48
C PHE A 296 -4.41 1.75 18.10
N ALA A 297 -4.07 1.79 16.81
CA ALA A 297 -2.97 1.04 16.22
C ALA A 297 -2.10 1.96 15.37
N HIS A 298 -0.86 1.56 15.13
CA HIS A 298 -0.02 2.14 14.10
C HIS A 298 -0.11 1.33 12.80
N ILE A 299 -0.68 1.91 11.74
CA ILE A 299 -0.82 1.30 10.43
C ILE A 299 0.22 1.93 9.50
N VAL A 300 1.09 1.11 8.92
CA VAL A 300 2.04 1.55 7.88
C VAL A 300 1.64 0.91 6.56
N THR A 301 1.54 1.69 5.50
CA THR A 301 1.29 1.19 4.15
C THR A 301 2.48 1.51 3.24
N ILE A 302 2.85 0.57 2.38
CA ILE A 302 3.88 0.76 1.35
C ILE A 302 3.25 0.35 0.03
N GLU A 303 3.09 1.28 -0.90
CA GLU A 303 2.29 1.14 -2.12
C GLU A 303 3.02 1.73 -3.35
N ASP A 304 2.55 1.40 -4.56
CA ASP A 304 3.12 1.86 -5.83
C ASP A 304 2.02 1.98 -6.93
N PRO A 305 1.30 3.10 -7.00
CA PRO A 305 1.22 4.22 -6.04
C PRO A 305 0.18 3.96 -4.93
N ILE A 306 -0.04 4.92 -4.03
CA ILE A 306 -1.08 4.84 -2.99
C ILE A 306 -2.47 4.93 -3.61
N GLU A 307 -3.31 3.90 -3.42
CA GLU A 307 -4.64 3.78 -4.04
C GLU A 307 -5.79 4.35 -3.19
N TYR A 308 -5.67 4.38 -1.86
CA TYR A 308 -6.68 5.01 -0.99
C TYR A 308 -5.95 5.84 0.05
N VAL A 309 -6.39 7.08 0.25
CA VAL A 309 -5.86 7.91 1.33
C VAL A 309 -6.73 7.74 2.56
N PHE A 310 -6.09 7.44 3.69
CA PHE A 310 -6.77 7.32 4.97
C PHE A 310 -6.55 8.56 5.80
N GLU A 311 -7.65 9.12 6.30
CA GLU A 311 -7.59 10.07 7.40
C GLU A 311 -7.37 9.29 8.71
N GLY A 312 -6.42 9.73 9.54
CA GLY A 312 -6.22 9.17 10.87
C GLY A 312 -7.45 9.38 11.75
N LYS A 313 -8.09 8.29 12.20
CA LYS A 313 -9.29 8.36 13.05
C LYS A 313 -8.98 7.96 14.48
N LYS A 314 -8.83 6.66 14.71
CA LYS A 314 -8.38 6.11 15.99
C LYS A 314 -6.96 5.56 15.86
N SER A 315 -6.57 5.09 14.68
CA SER A 315 -5.20 4.67 14.41
C SER A 315 -4.32 5.85 13.94
N LEU A 316 -3.02 5.74 14.20
CA LEU A 316 -1.99 6.47 13.47
C LEU A 316 -1.79 5.76 12.13
N ILE A 317 -1.72 6.51 11.03
CA ILE A 317 -1.56 5.94 9.68
C ILE A 317 -0.43 6.68 8.97
N ASP A 318 0.59 5.92 8.57
CA ASP A 318 1.69 6.38 7.73
C ASP A 318 1.58 5.67 6.37
N GLN A 319 1.35 6.42 5.30
CA GLN A 319 1.33 5.89 3.94
C GLN A 319 2.57 6.29 3.19
N ARG A 320 3.20 5.33 2.50
CA ARG A 320 4.47 5.52 1.81
C ARG A 320 4.35 5.06 0.36
N GLU A 321 4.55 5.99 -0.56
CA GLU A 321 4.53 5.74 -1.99
C GLU A 321 5.93 5.44 -2.54
N MET A 322 6.03 4.43 -3.39
CA MET A 322 7.27 4.11 -4.10
C MET A 322 7.62 5.22 -5.10
N ASN A 323 8.91 5.58 -5.17
CA ASN A 323 9.44 6.66 -5.99
C ASN A 323 8.95 8.07 -5.59
N ASP A 324 8.41 8.21 -4.38
CA ASP A 324 8.13 9.50 -3.72
C ASP A 324 8.68 9.46 -2.27
N ASP A 325 8.03 8.71 -1.37
CA ASP A 325 8.45 8.58 0.04
C ASP A 325 9.57 7.55 0.27
N THR A 326 9.79 6.68 -0.70
CA THR A 326 10.82 5.64 -0.63
C THR A 326 11.23 5.15 -2.01
N HIS A 327 12.50 4.75 -2.16
CA HIS A 327 13.06 4.32 -3.45
C HIS A 327 13.26 2.80 -3.57
N SER A 328 12.89 2.03 -2.55
CA SER A 328 13.18 0.59 -2.54
C SER A 328 12.27 -0.17 -1.59
N TRP A 329 11.61 -1.22 -2.11
CA TRP A 329 10.75 -2.12 -1.33
C TRP A 329 11.49 -2.75 -0.13
N PRO A 330 12.68 -3.37 -0.29
CA PRO A 330 13.45 -3.89 0.85
C PRO A 330 13.78 -2.84 1.92
N ILE A 331 14.14 -1.63 1.51
CA ILE A 331 14.47 -0.55 2.46
C ILE A 331 13.22 -0.08 3.18
N ALA A 332 12.13 0.15 2.43
CA ALA A 332 10.87 0.61 2.97
C ALA A 332 10.34 -0.35 4.04
N LEU A 333 10.32 -1.65 3.75
CA LEU A 333 9.79 -2.66 4.66
C LEU A 333 10.69 -2.87 5.89
N ARG A 334 12.02 -2.92 5.69
CA ARG A 334 12.97 -3.02 6.81
C ARG A 334 12.85 -1.83 7.76
N SER A 335 12.64 -0.64 7.22
CA SER A 335 12.39 0.57 8.01
C SER A 335 11.03 0.49 8.71
N ALA A 336 9.98 0.02 8.03
CA ALA A 336 8.65 -0.15 8.61
C ALA A 336 8.68 -1.03 9.86
N LEU A 337 9.40 -2.15 9.85
CA LEU A 337 9.56 -3.02 11.04
C LEU A 337 10.21 -2.32 12.25
N ARG A 338 10.86 -1.17 12.07
CA ARG A 338 11.48 -0.37 13.14
C ARG A 338 10.69 0.91 13.47
N GLN A 339 9.54 1.13 12.82
CA GLN A 339 8.65 2.26 13.06
C GLN A 339 7.57 1.95 14.12
N ASP A 340 7.71 0.85 14.87
CA ASP A 340 6.70 0.36 15.83
C ASP A 340 5.29 0.15 15.20
N PRO A 341 5.16 -0.57 14.05
CA PRO A 341 3.87 -0.79 13.42
C PRO A 341 3.08 -1.93 14.08
N ASP A 342 1.77 -1.75 14.19
CA ASP A 342 0.80 -2.79 14.55
C ASP A 342 0.24 -3.52 13.32
N VAL A 343 0.20 -2.85 12.16
CA VAL A 343 -0.32 -3.35 10.89
C VAL A 343 0.58 -2.83 9.78
N ILE A 344 0.99 -3.71 8.89
CA ILE A 344 1.71 -3.34 7.67
C ILE A 344 0.89 -3.79 6.46
N LEU A 345 0.53 -2.86 5.59
CA LEU A 345 0.09 -3.18 4.23
C LEU A 345 1.32 -3.13 3.32
N VAL A 346 1.59 -4.24 2.66
CA VAL A 346 2.49 -4.29 1.51
C VAL A 346 1.60 -4.34 0.28
N GLY A 347 1.84 -3.44 -0.67
CA GLY A 347 1.13 -3.39 -1.95
C GLY A 347 1.36 -4.62 -2.83
N GLU A 348 1.47 -4.45 -4.14
CA GLU A 348 1.60 -5.60 -5.04
C GLU A 348 2.96 -6.29 -4.91
N MET A 349 2.96 -7.57 -4.54
CA MET A 349 4.16 -8.40 -4.45
C MET A 349 4.51 -9.01 -5.82
N ARG A 350 4.97 -8.19 -6.77
CA ARG A 350 5.37 -8.64 -8.12
C ARG A 350 6.70 -9.37 -8.15
N ASP A 351 7.68 -8.83 -7.42
CA ASP A 351 9.07 -9.26 -7.52
C ASP A 351 9.51 -10.12 -6.32
N TYR A 352 10.51 -10.96 -6.55
CA TYR A 352 11.09 -11.82 -5.52
C TYR A 352 11.51 -11.04 -4.28
N GLU A 353 12.08 -9.85 -4.47
CA GLU A 353 12.53 -9.00 -3.37
C GLU A 353 11.37 -8.56 -2.46
N THR A 354 10.24 -8.16 -3.03
CA THR A 354 9.04 -7.76 -2.28
C THR A 354 8.45 -8.96 -1.53
N ILE A 355 8.37 -10.13 -2.19
CA ILE A 355 7.86 -11.37 -1.57
C ILE A 355 8.76 -11.81 -0.41
N ALA A 356 10.07 -11.87 -0.63
CA ALA A 356 11.04 -12.30 0.37
C ALA A 356 11.03 -11.38 1.59
N SER A 357 10.93 -10.07 1.34
CA SER A 357 10.88 -9.07 2.40
C SER A 357 9.59 -9.21 3.23
N ALA A 358 8.45 -9.53 2.62
CA ALA A 358 7.18 -9.68 3.34
C ALA A 358 7.13 -10.89 4.30
N ILE A 359 7.97 -11.91 4.08
CA ILE A 359 7.96 -13.18 4.82
C ILE A 359 9.05 -13.23 5.91
N THR A 360 10.16 -12.53 5.70
CA THR A 360 11.38 -12.63 6.54
C THR A 360 11.47 -11.46 7.51
#